data_AF-A0A0M0L7W5-F1
#
_entry.id   AF-A0A0M0L7W5-F1
#
_cell.length_a   1.000
_cell.length_b   1.000
_cell.length_c   1.000
_cell.angle_alpha   90.00
_cell.angle_beta   90.00
_cell.angle_gamma   90.00
#
_symmetry.space_group_name_H-M   'P 1'
#
loop_
_entity.id
_entity.type
_entity.pdbx_description
1 polymer ?
#
loop_
_entity_poly.entity_id
_entity_poly.type
_entity_poly.pdbx_seq_one_letter_code
_entity_poly.pdbx_strand_id
1 'polypeptide(L)'
;MERYVAVLQNQKSEMKKETYLRYCTKLYDPKKIKECSFYQFRWQRIYEFFDKQEKTDLIQAFLELLRGENMAGVKDFSIEDMMTMKGIYSVITKMDEILDLIKGTFTELFGAPYQRDFERLKQIPTFNRYSLWTNRYNGQNIEIMMGFELEDEEQTPPLLFVQVYRKKDKEFADKIEQHYEENKDKFDFYEFENDEGKAWAWYETPLINFLTMENQKEQIVEWFSERLKKVKYTLDTL
;
A
#
# COMPACT_ATOMS: atom_id res chain seq x y z
N MET A 1 9.35 18.63 30.78
CA MET A 1 10.03 17.74 31.75
C MET A 1 10.46 18.46 33.01
N GLU A 2 11.01 19.66 32.91
CA GLU A 2 11.46 20.48 34.06
C GLU A 2 10.40 20.63 35.16
N ARG A 3 9.14 20.85 34.80
CA ARG A 3 8.01 20.90 35.75
C ARG A 3 7.87 19.60 36.58
N TYR A 4 8.01 18.44 35.95
CA TYR A 4 7.90 17.14 36.66
C TYR A 4 9.12 16.90 37.56
N VAL A 5 10.31 17.30 37.10
CA VAL A 5 11.53 17.25 37.91
C VAL A 5 11.39 18.13 39.16
N ALA A 6 10.91 19.36 39.01
CA ALA A 6 10.71 20.29 40.12
C ALA A 6 9.72 19.74 41.17
N VAL A 7 8.60 19.15 40.73
CA VAL A 7 7.64 18.52 41.65
C VAL A 7 8.28 17.35 42.41
N LEU A 8 9.03 16.49 41.74
CA LEU A 8 9.69 15.35 42.38
C LEU A 8 10.80 15.80 43.34
N GLN A 9 11.54 16.85 43.01
CA GLN A 9 12.55 17.42 43.92
C GLN A 9 11.92 17.97 45.20
N ASN A 10 10.79 18.66 45.10
CA ASN A 10 10.06 19.17 46.27
C ASN A 10 9.54 18.02 47.14
N GLN A 11 9.02 16.94 46.54
CA GLN A 11 8.59 15.78 47.32
C GLN A 11 9.75 15.05 48.01
N LYS A 12 10.92 14.99 47.36
CA LYS A 12 12.13 14.42 47.96
C LYS A 12 12.60 15.25 49.16
N SER A 13 12.59 16.58 49.06
CA SER A 13 13.04 17.47 50.15
C SER A 13 12.05 17.54 51.31
N GLU A 14 10.75 17.63 51.03
CA GLU A 14 9.71 17.81 52.06
C GLU A 14 9.32 16.49 52.73
N MET A 15 9.20 15.41 51.96
CA MET A 15 8.65 14.14 52.46
C MET A 15 9.72 13.05 52.67
N LYS A 16 11.00 13.35 52.39
CA LYS A 16 12.14 12.41 52.46
C LYS A 16 11.90 11.09 51.70
N LYS A 17 11.14 11.12 50.62
CA LYS A 17 10.85 9.93 49.79
C LYS A 17 11.84 9.82 48.63
N GLU A 18 12.15 8.59 48.23
CA GLU A 18 12.82 8.35 46.96
C GLU A 18 11.88 8.63 45.80
N THR A 19 12.37 9.35 44.79
CA THR A 19 11.58 9.78 43.64
C THR A 19 12.19 9.29 42.35
N TYR A 20 11.34 8.70 41.51
CA TYR A 20 11.71 8.07 40.25
C TYR A 20 10.93 8.71 39.12
N LEU A 21 11.62 9.21 38.10
CA LEU A 21 11.01 9.69 36.87
C LEU A 21 11.23 8.66 35.78
N ARG A 22 10.13 8.15 35.23
CA ARG A 22 10.11 7.15 34.16
C ARG A 22 9.38 7.74 32.97
N TYR A 23 10.10 7.98 31.87
CA TYR A 23 9.55 8.57 30.66
C TYR A 23 9.45 7.50 29.58
N CYS A 24 8.21 7.10 29.28
CA CYS A 24 7.91 6.22 28.17
C CYS A 24 7.53 7.05 26.95
N THR A 25 8.15 6.78 25.80
CA THR A 25 7.89 7.51 24.56
C THR A 25 7.73 6.56 23.38
N LYS A 26 6.92 6.97 22.40
CA LYS A 26 6.80 6.28 21.11
C LYS A 26 8.03 6.56 20.24
N LEU A 27 8.50 7.81 20.25
CA LEU A 27 9.55 8.31 19.37
C LEU A 27 10.92 8.24 20.02
N TYR A 28 11.97 8.21 19.19
CA TYR A 28 13.32 8.42 19.66
C TYR A 28 13.52 9.89 20.07
N ASP A 29 13.29 10.18 21.35
CA ASP A 29 13.35 11.52 21.95
C ASP A 29 14.24 11.49 23.20
N PRO A 30 15.56 11.22 23.06
CA PRO A 30 16.44 11.01 24.20
C PRO A 30 16.54 12.28 25.07
N LYS A 31 16.15 12.17 26.34
CA LYS A 31 16.28 13.24 27.33
C LYS A 31 17.42 12.94 28.30
N LYS A 32 18.10 14.00 28.76
CA LYS A 32 19.13 13.93 29.78
C LYS A 32 18.66 14.69 31.00
N ILE A 33 18.39 13.98 32.09
CA ILE A 33 17.96 14.53 33.39
C ILE A 33 18.85 13.89 34.45
N LYS A 34 19.53 14.72 35.25
CA LYS A 34 20.48 14.29 36.29
C LYS A 34 19.95 14.52 37.70
N GLU A 35 18.92 15.36 37.79
CA GLU A 35 18.36 15.93 39.01
C GLU A 35 17.54 14.93 39.83
N CYS A 36 17.14 13.81 39.22
CA CYS A 36 16.41 12.72 39.85
C CYS A 36 16.82 11.37 39.25
N SER A 37 16.36 10.27 39.83
CA SER A 37 16.50 8.95 39.21
C SER A 37 15.64 8.92 37.95
N PHE A 38 16.25 9.24 36.82
CA PHE A 38 15.59 9.29 35.53
C PHE A 38 15.91 8.07 34.69
N TYR A 39 14.87 7.46 34.13
CA TYR A 39 15.04 6.42 33.11
C TYR A 39 14.03 6.65 32.00
N GLN A 40 14.54 6.63 30.77
CA GLN A 40 13.74 6.71 29.58
C GLN A 40 13.76 5.38 28.84
N PHE A 41 12.60 4.99 28.33
CA PHE A 41 12.46 3.81 27.48
C PHE A 41 11.36 4.05 26.44
N ARG A 42 11.34 3.19 25.43
CA ARG A 42 10.33 3.22 24.36
C ARG A 42 9.21 2.24 24.64
N TRP A 43 8.02 2.52 24.12
CA TRP A 43 6.91 1.57 24.11
C TRP A 43 7.29 0.22 23.48
N GLN A 44 8.17 0.22 22.48
CA GLN A 44 8.77 -1.00 21.92
C GLN A 44 9.35 -1.94 22.99
N ARG A 45 10.02 -1.42 24.03
CA ARG A 45 10.62 -2.28 25.06
C ARG A 45 9.56 -2.92 25.94
N ILE A 46 8.43 -2.25 26.15
CA ILE A 46 7.26 -2.84 26.82
C ILE A 46 6.66 -3.93 25.92
N TYR A 47 6.50 -3.64 24.63
CA TYR A 47 6.02 -4.61 23.65
C TYR A 47 6.90 -5.87 23.67
N GLU A 48 8.22 -5.73 23.51
CA GLU A 48 9.19 -6.84 23.54
C GLU A 48 9.16 -7.63 24.85
N PHE A 49 8.92 -6.95 25.98
CA PHE A 49 8.81 -7.61 27.27
C PHE A 49 7.60 -8.54 27.34
N PHE A 50 6.42 -8.03 26.97
CA PHE A 50 5.18 -8.80 26.95
C PHE A 50 5.12 -9.83 25.82
N ASP A 51 5.80 -9.56 24.71
CA ASP A 51 5.83 -10.47 23.57
C ASP A 51 6.49 -11.81 23.94
N LYS A 52 7.42 -11.79 24.90
CA LYS A 52 8.14 -12.97 25.41
C LYS A 52 7.43 -13.70 26.55
N GLN A 53 6.30 -13.20 27.05
CA GLN A 53 5.54 -13.84 28.12
C GLN A 53 4.53 -14.85 27.55
N GLU A 54 3.97 -15.69 28.43
CA GLU A 54 2.83 -16.55 28.09
C GLU A 54 1.65 -15.70 27.57
N LYS A 55 1.10 -16.10 26.42
CA LYS A 55 0.05 -15.35 25.73
C LYS A 55 -1.30 -15.57 26.41
N THR A 56 -1.70 -14.62 27.24
CA THR A 56 -3.08 -14.50 27.73
C THR A 56 -3.87 -13.57 26.82
N ASP A 57 -5.20 -13.67 26.82
CA ASP A 57 -6.09 -12.77 26.04
C ASP A 57 -5.80 -11.29 26.29
N LEU A 58 -5.48 -10.93 27.54
CA LEU A 58 -5.13 -9.56 27.92
C LEU A 58 -3.80 -9.11 27.32
N ILE A 59 -2.77 -9.97 27.34
CA ILE A 59 -1.48 -9.67 26.74
C ILE A 59 -1.64 -9.54 25.22
N GLN A 60 -2.43 -10.41 24.61
CA GLN A 60 -2.69 -10.38 23.17
C GLN A 60 -3.37 -9.08 22.75
N ALA A 61 -4.47 -8.70 23.41
CA ALA A 61 -5.18 -7.45 23.15
C ALA A 61 -4.29 -6.21 23.36
N PHE A 62 -3.41 -6.24 24.38
CA PHE A 62 -2.47 -5.16 24.63
C PHE A 62 -1.38 -5.04 23.55
N LEU A 63 -0.85 -6.16 23.06
CA LEU A 63 0.12 -6.17 21.96
C LEU A 63 -0.51 -5.68 20.65
N GLU A 64 -1.76 -6.04 20.37
CA GLU A 64 -2.52 -5.57 19.21
C GLU A 64 -2.74 -4.06 19.25
N LEU A 65 -3.13 -3.51 20.39
CA LEU A 65 -3.21 -2.06 20.60
C LEU A 65 -1.88 -1.37 20.28
N LEU A 66 -0.76 -1.91 20.80
CA LEU A 66 0.56 -1.32 20.54
C LEU A 66 0.98 -1.43 19.06
N ARG A 67 0.54 -2.45 18.33
CA ARG A 67 0.76 -2.54 16.87
C ARG A 67 -0.07 -1.51 16.13
N GLY A 68 -1.37 -1.42 16.39
CA GLY A 68 -2.27 -0.45 15.76
C GLY A 68 -1.82 1.00 15.98
N GLU A 69 -1.31 1.30 17.18
CA GLU A 69 -0.77 2.62 17.52
C GLU A 69 0.66 2.87 17.01
N ASN A 70 1.25 1.95 16.23
CA ASN A 70 2.63 2.01 15.74
C ASN A 70 3.67 2.18 16.87
N MET A 71 3.42 1.55 18.02
CA MET A 71 4.24 1.61 19.23
C MET A 71 5.04 0.33 19.50
N ALA A 72 4.72 -0.76 18.80
CA ALA A 72 5.46 -2.03 18.84
C ALA A 72 6.94 -1.86 18.45
N GLY A 73 7.26 -0.81 17.68
CA GLY A 73 8.61 -0.53 17.19
C GLY A 73 8.91 -1.19 15.85
N VAL A 74 9.95 -0.70 15.18
CA VAL A 74 10.51 -1.33 13.99
C VAL A 74 11.40 -2.48 14.47
N LYS A 75 11.21 -3.68 13.93
CA LYS A 75 12.10 -4.81 14.21
C LYS A 75 13.49 -4.52 13.63
N ASP A 76 14.54 -5.11 14.22
CA ASP A 76 15.87 -5.03 13.63
C ASP A 76 15.87 -5.68 12.23
N PHE A 77 16.69 -5.15 11.32
CA PHE A 77 16.85 -5.76 10.00
C PHE A 77 17.39 -7.19 10.13
N SER A 78 16.73 -8.11 9.46
CA SER A 78 17.17 -9.49 9.29
C SER A 78 18.01 -9.66 8.03
N ILE A 79 18.66 -10.83 7.90
CA ILE A 79 19.37 -11.21 6.66
C ILE A 79 18.37 -11.30 5.49
N GLU A 80 17.15 -11.76 5.76
CA GLU A 80 16.08 -11.85 4.76
C GLU A 80 15.72 -10.46 4.23
N ASP A 81 15.57 -9.46 5.11
CA ASP A 81 15.31 -8.07 4.71
C ASP A 81 16.42 -7.55 3.79
N MET A 82 17.68 -7.84 4.11
CA MET A 82 18.82 -7.45 3.27
C MET A 82 18.78 -8.11 1.89
N MET A 83 18.38 -9.39 1.82
CA MET A 83 18.24 -10.11 0.55
C MET A 83 17.07 -9.56 -0.28
N THR A 84 15.95 -9.26 0.35
CA THR A 84 14.78 -8.62 -0.27
C THR A 84 15.13 -7.22 -0.81
N MET A 85 15.87 -6.42 -0.04
CA MET A 85 16.37 -5.11 -0.48
C MET A 85 17.26 -5.20 -1.73
N LYS A 86 18.04 -6.28 -1.88
CA LYS A 86 18.83 -6.51 -3.10
C LYS A 86 17.95 -6.93 -4.28
N GLY A 87 16.93 -7.73 -4.02
CA GLY A 87 16.00 -8.24 -5.03
C GLY A 87 15.06 -7.17 -5.60
N ILE A 88 14.58 -6.25 -4.76
CA ILE A 88 13.52 -5.28 -5.13
C ILE A 88 13.90 -4.43 -6.34
N TYR A 89 15.16 -3.99 -6.45
CA TYR A 89 15.63 -3.20 -7.59
C TYR A 89 15.55 -3.98 -8.91
N SER A 90 15.90 -5.27 -8.89
CA SER A 90 15.80 -6.16 -10.04
C SER A 90 14.34 -6.37 -10.46
N VAL A 91 13.44 -6.53 -9.48
CA VAL A 91 12.00 -6.69 -9.74
C VAL A 91 11.40 -5.42 -10.34
N ILE A 92 11.69 -4.25 -9.76
CA ILE A 92 11.25 -2.95 -10.29
C ILE A 92 11.72 -2.75 -11.73
N THR A 93 12.99 -3.06 -12.02
CA THR A 93 13.54 -2.94 -13.38
C THR A 93 12.76 -3.80 -14.39
N LYS A 94 12.40 -5.04 -14.02
CA LYS A 94 11.58 -5.90 -14.89
C LYS A 94 10.16 -5.34 -15.11
N MET A 95 9.54 -4.81 -14.07
CA MET A 95 8.24 -4.16 -14.18
C MET A 95 8.31 -2.93 -15.10
N ASP A 96 9.35 -2.11 -14.98
CA ASP A 96 9.59 -0.97 -15.86
C ASP A 96 9.77 -1.39 -17.31
N GLU A 97 10.59 -2.40 -17.59
CA GLU A 97 10.80 -2.92 -18.94
C GLU A 97 9.48 -3.36 -19.60
N ILE A 98 8.64 -4.09 -18.87
CA ILE A 98 7.32 -4.52 -19.37
C ILE A 98 6.41 -3.32 -19.63
N LEU A 99 6.32 -2.40 -18.66
CA LEU A 99 5.48 -1.21 -18.79
C LEU A 99 5.95 -0.28 -19.91
N ASP A 100 7.25 -0.21 -20.18
CA ASP A 100 7.80 0.61 -21.26
C ASP A 100 7.58 -0.02 -22.64
N LEU A 101 7.59 -1.36 -22.75
CA LEU A 101 7.23 -2.07 -23.99
C LEU A 101 5.77 -1.81 -24.39
N ILE A 102 4.85 -1.79 -23.42
CA ILE A 102 3.41 -1.57 -23.66
C ILE A 102 3.00 -0.09 -23.67
N LYS A 103 3.87 0.82 -23.19
CA LYS A 103 3.61 2.27 -23.11
C LYS A 103 3.17 2.86 -24.46
N GLY A 104 3.72 2.37 -25.57
CA GLY A 104 3.33 2.78 -26.91
C GLY A 104 1.85 2.52 -27.18
N THR A 105 1.42 1.26 -27.01
CA THR A 105 0.01 0.84 -27.13
C THR A 105 -0.90 1.61 -26.19
N PHE A 106 -0.50 1.76 -24.91
CA PHE A 106 -1.29 2.56 -23.96
C PHE A 106 -1.48 4.00 -24.44
N THR A 107 -0.39 4.63 -24.91
CA THR A 107 -0.40 6.01 -25.39
C THR A 107 -1.26 6.18 -26.64
N GLU A 108 -1.23 5.21 -27.56
CA GLU A 108 -2.06 5.21 -28.75
C GLU A 108 -3.55 5.11 -28.41
N LEU A 109 -3.91 4.26 -27.44
CA LEU A 109 -5.31 4.00 -27.09
C LEU A 109 -5.92 5.08 -26.18
N PHE A 110 -5.15 5.59 -25.22
CA PHE A 110 -5.66 6.41 -24.11
C PHE A 110 -4.95 7.76 -23.93
N GLY A 111 -3.89 8.02 -24.71
CA GLY A 111 -3.05 9.20 -24.57
C GLY A 111 -1.89 9.01 -23.58
N ALA A 112 -1.04 10.03 -23.46
CA ALA A 112 0.20 9.93 -22.70
C ALA A 112 -0.08 9.71 -21.19
N PRO A 113 0.52 8.67 -20.56
CA PRO A 113 0.33 8.42 -19.14
C PRO A 113 1.04 9.47 -18.29
N TYR A 114 0.58 9.63 -17.05
CA TYR A 114 1.22 10.48 -16.06
C TYR A 114 2.64 9.99 -15.72
N GLN A 115 3.63 10.89 -15.74
CA GLN A 115 5.06 10.55 -15.66
C GLN A 115 5.87 11.42 -14.69
N ARG A 116 5.23 12.33 -13.93
CA ARG A 116 5.98 13.24 -13.06
C ARG A 116 6.42 12.56 -11.76
N ASP A 117 7.49 13.07 -11.17
CA ASP A 117 7.92 12.79 -9.80
C ASP A 117 8.01 11.30 -9.41
N PHE A 118 8.52 10.44 -10.29
CA PHE A 118 8.64 9.00 -10.04
C PHE A 118 7.31 8.33 -9.68
N GLU A 119 6.23 8.73 -10.37
CA GLU A 119 4.85 8.33 -10.05
C GLU A 119 4.67 6.84 -9.75
N ARG A 120 5.25 5.95 -10.57
CA ARG A 120 5.10 4.49 -10.39
C ARG A 120 5.60 4.03 -9.01
N LEU A 121 6.74 4.53 -8.55
CA LEU A 121 7.35 4.15 -7.27
C LEU A 121 6.54 4.65 -6.06
N LYS A 122 5.89 5.82 -6.18
CA LYS A 122 5.07 6.38 -5.10
C LYS A 122 3.83 5.56 -4.80
N GLN A 123 3.40 4.76 -5.77
CA GLN A 123 2.20 3.93 -5.62
C GLN A 123 2.43 2.73 -4.72
N ILE A 124 3.64 2.18 -4.64
CA ILE A 124 3.97 1.00 -3.82
C ILE A 124 3.58 1.21 -2.34
N PRO A 125 4.10 2.23 -1.62
CA PRO A 125 3.84 2.36 -0.19
C PRO A 125 2.40 2.76 0.16
N THR A 126 1.63 3.28 -0.82
CA THR A 126 0.29 3.86 -0.55
C THR A 126 -0.83 2.98 -1.06
N PHE A 127 -0.62 2.31 -2.19
CA PHE A 127 -1.64 1.60 -2.95
C PHE A 127 -1.22 0.17 -3.32
N ASN A 128 -0.07 -0.29 -2.80
CA ASN A 128 0.46 -1.63 -3.03
C ASN A 128 0.55 -2.04 -4.52
N ARG A 129 0.85 -1.07 -5.39
CA ARG A 129 0.85 -1.28 -6.85
C ARG A 129 1.96 -0.51 -7.55
N TYR A 130 2.27 -0.93 -8.77
CA TYR A 130 3.24 -0.32 -9.67
C TYR A 130 2.66 -0.23 -11.09
N SER A 131 2.18 0.96 -11.49
CA SER A 131 1.33 1.08 -12.67
C SER A 131 1.56 2.32 -13.53
N LEU A 132 1.19 2.20 -14.81
CA LEU A 132 0.94 3.29 -15.74
C LEU A 132 -0.53 3.72 -15.66
N TRP A 133 -0.79 5.03 -15.67
CA TRP A 133 -2.17 5.52 -15.65
C TRP A 133 -2.37 6.88 -16.32
N THR A 134 -3.61 7.17 -16.68
CA THR A 134 -4.13 8.50 -17.06
C THR A 134 -5.45 8.74 -16.34
N ASN A 135 -5.80 9.99 -16.02
CA ASN A 135 -7.13 10.37 -15.51
C ASN A 135 -8.00 11.07 -16.55
N ARG A 136 -7.57 11.02 -17.82
CA ARG A 136 -8.31 11.63 -18.92
C ARG A 136 -8.42 10.68 -20.09
N TYR A 137 -9.64 10.57 -20.58
CA TYR A 137 -9.96 9.84 -21.80
C TYR A 137 -11.06 10.56 -22.58
N ASN A 138 -10.87 10.80 -23.87
CA ASN A 138 -11.83 11.50 -24.76
C ASN A 138 -12.41 12.81 -24.15
N GLY A 139 -11.57 13.58 -23.45
CA GLY A 139 -11.97 14.84 -22.81
C GLY A 139 -12.73 14.70 -21.49
N GLN A 140 -12.98 13.48 -21.02
CA GLN A 140 -13.66 13.17 -19.77
C GLN A 140 -12.65 12.77 -18.67
N ASN A 141 -13.06 12.92 -17.40
CA ASN A 141 -12.26 12.51 -16.25
C ASN A 141 -12.48 11.02 -15.95
N ILE A 142 -11.95 10.16 -16.82
CA ILE A 142 -11.95 8.71 -16.66
C ILE A 142 -10.52 8.28 -16.35
N GLU A 143 -10.34 7.56 -15.25
CA GLU A 143 -9.07 6.95 -14.91
C GLU A 143 -8.93 5.61 -15.61
N ILE A 144 -7.79 5.41 -16.26
CA ILE A 144 -7.42 4.16 -16.92
C ILE A 144 -6.02 3.83 -16.46
N MET A 145 -5.85 2.60 -15.97
CA MET A 145 -4.63 2.16 -15.30
C MET A 145 -4.26 0.75 -15.73
N MET A 146 -2.97 0.46 -15.78
CA MET A 146 -2.47 -0.89 -15.96
C MET A 146 -1.15 -1.10 -15.24
N GLY A 147 -0.94 -2.28 -14.68
CA GLY A 147 0.35 -2.61 -14.08
C GLY A 147 0.30 -3.82 -13.18
N PHE A 148 1.11 -3.74 -12.13
CA PHE A 148 1.32 -4.82 -11.18
C PHE A 148 0.70 -4.44 -9.84
N GLU A 149 -0.07 -5.35 -9.28
CA GLU A 149 -0.49 -5.29 -7.88
C GLU A 149 0.38 -6.26 -7.10
N LEU A 150 0.94 -5.79 -5.99
CA LEU A 150 1.97 -6.52 -5.25
C LEU A 150 1.38 -7.43 -4.17
N GLU A 151 0.08 -7.29 -3.87
CA GLU A 151 -0.77 -7.90 -2.82
C GLU A 151 -0.11 -8.34 -1.48
N ASP A 152 -0.78 -7.98 -0.37
CA ASP A 152 -0.26 -8.05 1.00
C ASP A 152 -1.08 -8.99 1.90
N GLU A 153 -1.86 -9.91 1.33
CA GLU A 153 -2.46 -11.01 2.08
C GLU A 153 -1.61 -12.27 1.86
N GLU A 154 -1.21 -12.94 2.95
CA GLU A 154 -0.16 -13.99 3.01
C GLU A 154 -0.26 -15.15 1.99
N GLN A 155 -1.28 -15.18 1.13
CA GLN A 155 -1.54 -16.26 0.18
C GLN A 155 -1.87 -15.83 -1.26
N THR A 156 -2.00 -14.53 -1.57
CA THR A 156 -2.26 -14.11 -2.95
C THR A 156 -0.98 -13.75 -3.70
N PRO A 157 -0.72 -14.37 -4.87
CA PRO A 157 0.43 -14.01 -5.68
C PRO A 157 0.23 -12.62 -6.31
N PRO A 158 1.31 -11.88 -6.64
CA PRO A 158 1.20 -10.63 -7.37
C PRO A 158 0.38 -10.77 -8.65
N LEU A 159 -0.43 -9.76 -8.95
CA LEU A 159 -1.35 -9.74 -10.07
C LEU A 159 -0.90 -8.75 -11.15
N LEU A 160 -1.25 -9.06 -12.39
CA LEU A 160 -1.32 -8.07 -13.46
C LEU A 160 -2.75 -7.54 -13.50
N PHE A 161 -2.92 -6.24 -13.71
CA PHE A 161 -4.27 -5.64 -13.82
C PHE A 161 -4.39 -4.60 -14.93
N VAL A 162 -5.59 -4.45 -15.48
CA VAL A 162 -6.01 -3.32 -16.32
C VAL A 162 -7.36 -2.83 -15.82
N GLN A 163 -7.40 -1.59 -15.36
CA GLN A 163 -8.54 -1.01 -14.64
C GLN A 163 -9.07 0.24 -15.33
N VAL A 164 -10.38 0.42 -15.23
CA VAL A 164 -11.07 1.68 -15.45
C VAL A 164 -11.75 2.12 -14.17
N TYR A 165 -11.68 3.42 -13.89
CA TYR A 165 -12.33 4.03 -12.73
C TYR A 165 -12.89 5.40 -13.07
N ARG A 166 -14.08 5.68 -12.55
CA ARG A 166 -14.63 7.04 -12.51
C ARG A 166 -15.38 7.24 -11.22
N LYS A 167 -15.36 8.48 -10.72
CA LYS A 167 -16.13 8.92 -9.55
C LYS A 167 -17.07 10.06 -9.89
N LYS A 168 -18.11 10.21 -9.07
CA LYS A 168 -19.08 11.31 -9.12
C LYS A 168 -19.79 11.39 -10.48
N ASP A 169 -20.02 10.24 -11.10
CA ASP A 169 -20.72 10.13 -12.37
C ASP A 169 -21.64 8.92 -12.36
N LYS A 170 -22.90 9.17 -12.02
CA LYS A 170 -23.91 8.13 -11.92
C LYS A 170 -24.27 7.53 -13.29
N GLU A 171 -24.31 8.35 -14.34
CA GLU A 171 -24.59 7.85 -15.69
C GLU A 171 -23.51 6.88 -16.15
N PHE A 172 -22.24 7.19 -15.89
CA PHE A 172 -21.15 6.27 -16.18
C PHE A 172 -21.24 4.98 -15.34
N ALA A 173 -21.58 5.09 -14.06
CA ALA A 173 -21.74 3.93 -13.20
C ALA A 173 -22.86 3.00 -13.70
N ASP A 174 -24.04 3.57 -13.98
CA ASP A 174 -25.19 2.84 -14.52
C ASP A 174 -24.84 2.16 -15.86
N LYS A 175 -24.06 2.83 -16.74
CA LYS A 175 -23.62 2.26 -18.03
C LYS A 175 -22.62 1.11 -17.87
N ILE A 176 -21.67 1.22 -16.94
CA ILE A 176 -20.73 0.12 -16.63
C ILE A 176 -21.48 -1.07 -16.01
N GLU A 177 -22.46 -0.81 -15.15
CA GLU A 177 -23.34 -1.83 -14.56
C GLU A 177 -24.17 -2.53 -15.65
N GLN A 178 -24.75 -1.78 -16.59
CA GLN A 178 -25.45 -2.37 -17.73
C GLN A 178 -24.51 -3.19 -18.63
N HIS A 179 -23.30 -2.70 -18.89
CA HIS A 179 -22.29 -3.46 -19.63
C HIS A 179 -21.97 -4.79 -18.94
N TYR A 180 -21.89 -4.80 -17.60
CA TYR A 180 -21.76 -6.00 -16.79
C TYR A 180 -22.94 -6.96 -16.98
N GLU A 181 -24.18 -6.51 -17.12
CA GLU A 181 -25.31 -7.43 -17.27
C GLU A 181 -25.34 -8.10 -18.66
N GLU A 182 -25.05 -7.35 -19.72
CA GLU A 182 -25.44 -7.70 -21.10
C GLU A 182 -24.33 -8.37 -21.96
N ASN A 183 -23.05 -8.19 -21.63
CA ASN A 183 -21.94 -8.57 -22.53
C ASN A 183 -21.30 -9.92 -22.19
N LYS A 184 -20.78 -10.67 -23.17
CA LYS A 184 -20.03 -11.92 -22.89
C LYS A 184 -18.55 -11.68 -22.55
N ASP A 185 -17.97 -10.59 -23.07
CA ASP A 185 -16.58 -10.17 -22.82
C ASP A 185 -16.52 -9.17 -21.66
N LYS A 186 -17.04 -9.56 -20.50
CA LYS A 186 -17.08 -8.73 -19.28
C LYS A 186 -15.68 -8.51 -18.70
N PHE A 187 -15.52 -7.46 -17.90
CA PHE A 187 -14.40 -7.37 -16.95
C PHE A 187 -14.44 -8.55 -15.97
N ASP A 188 -13.30 -8.86 -15.38
CA ASP A 188 -13.24 -9.96 -14.40
C ASP A 188 -13.97 -9.56 -13.11
N PHE A 189 -13.88 -8.27 -12.75
CA PHE A 189 -14.47 -7.72 -11.54
C PHE A 189 -15.05 -6.31 -11.74
N TYR A 190 -16.01 -5.97 -10.88
CA TYR A 190 -16.70 -4.69 -10.86
C TYR A 190 -16.98 -4.28 -9.41
N GLU A 191 -16.87 -2.99 -9.13
CA GLU A 191 -17.26 -2.40 -7.84
C GLU A 191 -18.02 -1.10 -8.09
N PHE A 192 -19.16 -0.94 -7.41
CA PHE A 192 -20.06 0.19 -7.59
C PHE A 192 -20.40 0.81 -6.23
N GLU A 193 -20.26 2.13 -6.15
CA GLU A 193 -20.82 2.93 -5.07
C GLU A 193 -21.82 3.91 -5.68
N ASN A 194 -23.03 3.41 -5.95
CA ASN A 194 -24.06 4.11 -6.71
C ASN A 194 -24.52 5.43 -6.06
N ASP A 195 -24.49 5.52 -4.72
CA ASP A 195 -24.82 6.75 -3.99
C ASP A 195 -23.76 7.86 -4.21
N GLU A 196 -22.52 7.49 -4.52
CA GLU A 196 -21.41 8.41 -4.81
C GLU A 196 -21.09 8.52 -6.31
N GLY A 197 -21.82 7.76 -7.15
CA GLY A 197 -21.58 7.65 -8.59
C GLY A 197 -20.15 7.19 -8.90
N LYS A 198 -19.65 6.21 -8.15
CA LYS A 198 -18.34 5.62 -8.43
C LYS A 198 -18.49 4.24 -9.04
N ALA A 199 -17.67 3.97 -10.05
CA ALA A 199 -17.59 2.69 -10.69
C ALA A 199 -16.15 2.33 -11.00
N TRP A 200 -15.78 1.13 -10.60
CA TRP A 200 -14.54 0.45 -10.96
C TRP A 200 -14.88 -0.80 -11.76
N ALA A 201 -14.09 -1.07 -12.78
CA ALA A 201 -14.11 -2.35 -13.47
C ALA A 201 -12.69 -2.68 -13.90
N TRP A 202 -12.29 -3.95 -13.75
CA TRP A 202 -10.92 -4.33 -14.07
C TRP A 202 -10.79 -5.77 -14.54
N TYR A 203 -9.75 -5.98 -15.35
CA TYR A 203 -9.22 -7.29 -15.66
C TYR A 203 -8.04 -7.57 -14.76
N GLU A 204 -7.88 -8.82 -14.33
CA GLU A 204 -6.70 -9.24 -13.60
C GLU A 204 -6.28 -10.66 -13.97
N THR A 205 -5.00 -10.96 -13.74
CA THR A 205 -4.49 -12.32 -13.84
C THR A 205 -3.30 -12.50 -12.91
N PRO A 206 -3.21 -13.64 -12.19
CA PRO A 206 -2.03 -13.96 -11.41
C PRO A 206 -0.75 -13.99 -12.24
N LEU A 207 0.29 -13.27 -11.79
CA LEU A 207 1.60 -13.26 -12.45
C LEU A 207 2.22 -14.67 -12.51
N ILE A 208 1.86 -15.53 -11.57
CA ILE A 208 2.28 -16.94 -11.53
C ILE A 208 1.90 -17.69 -12.82
N ASN A 209 0.81 -17.30 -13.49
CA ASN A 209 0.34 -17.93 -14.72
C ASN A 209 1.34 -17.78 -15.88
N PHE A 210 2.28 -16.84 -15.79
CA PHE A 210 3.27 -16.56 -16.83
C PHE A 210 4.66 -17.14 -16.50
N LEU A 211 4.90 -17.63 -15.27
CA LEU A 211 6.25 -18.03 -14.82
C LEU A 211 6.85 -19.21 -15.60
N THR A 212 6.01 -20.11 -16.11
CA THR A 212 6.46 -21.32 -16.83
C THR A 212 6.51 -21.12 -18.35
N MET A 213 6.20 -19.92 -18.85
CA MET A 213 6.18 -19.64 -20.28
C MET A 213 7.58 -19.28 -20.79
N GLU A 214 8.01 -19.90 -21.89
CA GLU A 214 9.34 -19.64 -22.48
C GLU A 214 9.51 -18.19 -22.96
N ASN A 215 8.42 -17.54 -23.37
CA ASN A 215 8.36 -16.15 -23.81
C ASN A 215 7.55 -15.26 -22.84
N GLN A 216 7.77 -15.45 -21.54
CA GLN A 216 7.02 -14.78 -20.46
C GLN A 216 6.76 -13.29 -20.71
N LYS A 217 7.81 -12.53 -21.06
CA LYS A 217 7.72 -11.07 -21.25
C LYS A 217 6.75 -10.72 -22.38
N GLU A 218 6.86 -11.40 -23.51
CA GLU A 218 5.99 -11.22 -24.67
C GLU A 218 4.53 -11.55 -24.34
N GLN A 219 4.30 -12.64 -23.59
CA GLN A 219 2.96 -13.07 -23.16
C GLN A 219 2.30 -12.04 -22.22
N ILE A 220 3.07 -11.45 -21.31
CA ILE A 220 2.57 -10.38 -20.42
C ILE A 220 2.20 -9.14 -21.25
N VAL A 221 3.05 -8.73 -22.20
CA VAL A 221 2.78 -7.58 -23.08
C VAL A 221 1.55 -7.83 -23.96
N GLU A 222 1.38 -9.04 -24.48
CA GLU A 222 0.21 -9.44 -25.25
C GLU A 222 -1.06 -9.39 -24.40
N TRP A 223 -1.02 -9.96 -23.18
CA TRP A 223 -2.13 -9.89 -22.24
C TRP A 223 -2.56 -8.44 -21.97
N PHE A 224 -1.61 -7.56 -21.64
CA PHE A 224 -1.94 -6.14 -21.45
C PHE A 224 -2.53 -5.52 -22.72
N SER A 225 -1.93 -5.77 -23.88
CA SER A 225 -2.40 -5.21 -25.17
C SER A 225 -3.84 -5.60 -25.47
N GLU A 226 -4.20 -6.87 -25.26
CA GLU A 226 -5.55 -7.36 -25.48
C GLU A 226 -6.55 -6.71 -24.51
N ARG A 227 -6.22 -6.65 -23.22
CA ARG A 227 -7.10 -6.06 -22.20
C ARG A 227 -7.29 -4.57 -22.41
N LEU A 228 -6.23 -3.83 -22.75
CA LEU A 228 -6.35 -2.41 -23.11
C LEU A 228 -7.28 -2.18 -24.31
N LYS A 229 -7.19 -3.03 -25.36
CA LYS A 229 -8.09 -2.94 -26.52
C LYS A 229 -9.55 -3.20 -26.12
N LYS A 230 -9.80 -4.17 -25.23
CA LYS A 230 -11.15 -4.43 -24.69
C LYS A 230 -11.66 -3.24 -23.89
N VAL A 231 -10.84 -2.66 -22.99
CA VAL A 231 -11.20 -1.44 -22.25
C VAL A 231 -11.57 -0.30 -23.18
N LYS A 232 -10.75 -0.05 -24.22
CA LYS A 232 -11.04 0.98 -25.21
C LYS A 232 -12.38 0.73 -25.90
N TYR A 233 -12.59 -0.48 -26.40
CA TYR A 233 -13.83 -0.85 -27.07
C TYR A 233 -15.04 -0.61 -26.17
N THR A 234 -14.98 -1.11 -24.93
CA THR A 234 -16.06 -0.90 -23.96
C THR A 234 -16.32 0.58 -23.75
N LEU A 235 -15.29 1.38 -23.42
CA LEU A 235 -15.45 2.82 -23.19
C LEU A 235 -16.00 3.60 -24.38
N ASP A 236 -15.64 3.23 -25.61
CA ASP A 236 -16.16 3.87 -26.82
C ASP A 236 -17.62 3.48 -27.13
N THR A 237 -18.16 2.44 -26.46
CA THR A 237 -19.54 1.94 -26.64
C THR A 237 -20.51 2.29 -25.52
N LEU A 238 -20.03 2.87 -24.41
CA LEU A 238 -20.85 3.41 -23.31
C LEU A 238 -21.46 4.77 -23.67
#